data_AF-R1GX21-F1
#
_entry.id   AF-R1GX21-F1
#
_cell.length_a   1.000
_cell.length_b   1.000
_cell.length_c   1.000
_cell.angle_alpha   90.00
_cell.angle_beta   90.00
_cell.angle_gamma   90.00
#
_symmetry.space_group_name_H-M   'P 1'
#
loop_
_entity.id
_entity.type
_entity.pdbx_description
1 polymer ?
#
loop_
_entity_poly.entity_id
_entity_poly.type
_entity_poly.pdbx_seq_one_letter_code
_entity_poly.pdbx_strand_id
1 'polypeptide(L)'
;MLLQYFITELSPWRQNLRQFDFCDKDRHFGTTVVQLSSTCEPLLNAILAVSAKHLSLTSKYCPLASDKYQRKCLQILIPALNDQDSLLDPTLFAATAILRLFDEMTDPVGDRRSRGHILGTHILLRAQETPSPTSSLRAASLLVALRQEIFISFFTRTAVQPLADYLPISRSSSSSASPDDSDYAWAVRAIALAADALTFCHGQAGKSVEGWQALRARLDAWQRGKPPSFAP
;
A
#
# COMPACT_ATOMS: atom_id res chain seq x y z
N MET A 1 22.14 -8.68 -7.35
CA MET A 1 22.35 -7.37 -6.68
C MET A 1 21.03 -6.64 -6.40
N LEU A 2 20.23 -6.28 -7.42
CA LEU A 2 18.97 -5.54 -7.21
C LEU A 2 17.91 -6.29 -6.39
N LEU A 3 17.71 -7.60 -6.64
CA LEU A 3 16.77 -8.41 -5.85
C LEU A 3 17.20 -8.51 -4.37
N GLN A 4 18.49 -8.71 -4.12
CA GLN A 4 19.04 -8.69 -2.75
C GLN A 4 18.82 -7.33 -2.08
N TYR A 5 19.02 -6.25 -2.83
CA TYR A 5 18.80 -4.88 -2.34
C TYR A 5 17.34 -4.65 -1.94
N PHE A 6 16.38 -5.16 -2.72
CA PHE A 6 14.97 -5.11 -2.36
C PHE A 6 14.70 -5.77 -0.99
N ILE A 7 15.27 -6.95 -0.78
CA ILE A 7 15.10 -7.74 0.45
C ILE A 7 15.72 -7.03 1.65
N THR A 8 16.89 -6.41 1.49
CA THR A 8 17.65 -5.85 2.63
C THR A 8 17.31 -4.40 2.93
N GLU A 9 16.96 -3.59 1.93
CA GLU A 9 16.79 -2.15 2.08
C GLU A 9 15.35 -1.65 1.86
N LEU A 10 14.51 -2.33 1.05
CA LEU A 10 13.17 -1.83 0.72
C LEU A 10 12.02 -2.59 1.40
N SER A 11 12.24 -3.87 1.74
CA SER A 11 11.23 -4.70 2.41
C SER A 11 11.14 -4.44 3.92
N PRO A 12 12.24 -4.52 4.71
CA PRO A 12 12.21 -4.52 6.17
C PRO A 12 12.19 -3.12 6.81
N TRP A 13 11.90 -3.06 8.12
CA TRP A 13 11.98 -1.81 8.88
C TRP A 13 13.41 -1.34 9.12
N ARG A 14 13.78 -0.20 8.51
CA ARG A 14 15.00 0.58 8.79
C ARG A 14 14.72 2.09 8.77
N GLN A 15 15.55 2.88 9.44
CA GLN A 15 15.35 4.33 9.56
C GLN A 15 15.32 5.01 8.19
N ASN A 16 14.25 5.79 7.95
CA ASN A 16 14.01 6.65 6.77
C ASN A 16 13.89 5.95 5.40
N LEU A 17 12.73 5.34 5.07
CA LEU A 17 11.97 5.51 3.80
C LEU A 17 11.00 4.34 3.53
N ARG A 18 9.74 4.69 3.18
CA ARG A 18 8.68 3.92 2.48
C ARG A 18 8.89 2.40 2.31
N GLN A 19 8.55 1.63 3.35
CA GLN A 19 8.74 0.17 3.38
C GLN A 19 7.47 -0.62 3.07
N PHE A 20 7.68 -1.76 2.43
CA PHE A 20 6.60 -2.67 2.07
C PHE A 20 6.11 -3.51 3.26
N ASP A 21 7.00 -4.12 4.06
CA ASP A 21 6.59 -5.04 5.14
C ASP A 21 6.27 -4.36 6.48
N PHE A 22 6.25 -3.01 6.53
CA PHE A 22 5.86 -2.31 7.75
C PHE A 22 4.44 -2.76 8.16
N CYS A 23 4.21 -3.07 9.44
CA CYS A 23 2.92 -3.61 9.91
C CYS A 23 2.39 -4.81 9.11
N ASP A 24 3.24 -5.59 8.44
CA ASP A 24 2.89 -6.87 7.81
C ASP A 24 3.53 -8.01 8.60
N LYS A 25 2.69 -8.79 9.28
CA LYS A 25 3.15 -9.86 10.18
C LYS A 25 3.92 -10.97 9.46
N ASP A 26 3.60 -11.23 8.19
CA ASP A 26 4.22 -12.32 7.42
C ASP A 26 5.34 -11.82 6.50
N ARG A 27 5.58 -10.49 6.49
CA ARG A 27 6.61 -9.85 5.65
C ARG A 27 6.50 -10.28 4.18
N HIS A 28 5.30 -10.16 3.61
CA HIS A 28 4.97 -10.73 2.31
C HIS A 28 5.89 -10.22 1.19
N PHE A 29 6.36 -8.97 1.25
CA PHE A 29 7.22 -8.42 0.21
C PHE A 29 8.65 -8.96 0.32
N GLY A 30 9.20 -9.08 1.53
CA GLY A 30 10.51 -9.67 1.76
C GLY A 30 10.56 -11.20 1.62
N THR A 31 9.41 -11.88 1.56
CA THR A 31 9.31 -13.35 1.50
C THR A 31 8.54 -13.82 0.26
N THR A 32 7.21 -13.85 0.31
CA THR A 32 6.30 -14.38 -0.71
C THR A 32 6.50 -13.72 -2.07
N VAL A 33 6.56 -12.40 -2.13
CA VAL A 33 6.75 -11.63 -3.37
C VAL A 33 8.09 -11.93 -4.02
N VAL A 34 9.16 -12.01 -3.22
CA VAL A 34 10.49 -12.37 -3.70
C VAL A 34 10.51 -13.79 -4.25
N GLN A 35 9.86 -14.74 -3.57
CA GLN A 35 9.73 -16.11 -4.08
C GLN A 35 8.94 -16.16 -5.39
N LEU A 36 7.77 -15.52 -5.46
CA LEU A 36 6.94 -15.49 -6.67
C LEU A 36 7.63 -14.78 -7.84
N SER A 37 8.57 -13.87 -7.58
CA SER A 37 9.32 -13.17 -8.63
C SER A 37 10.20 -14.09 -9.48
N SER A 38 10.53 -15.31 -9.02
CA SER A 38 11.29 -16.25 -9.85
C SER A 38 10.48 -16.81 -11.02
N THR A 39 9.15 -16.76 -10.94
CA THR A 39 8.24 -17.31 -11.96
C THR A 39 7.25 -16.29 -12.50
N CYS A 40 7.15 -15.10 -11.89
CA CYS A 40 6.29 -14.00 -12.34
C CYS A 40 7.13 -12.84 -12.88
N GLU A 41 7.22 -12.75 -14.21
CA GLU A 41 8.02 -11.73 -14.89
C GLU A 41 7.60 -10.28 -14.56
N PRO A 42 6.31 -9.90 -14.49
CA PRO A 42 5.90 -8.56 -14.07
C PRO A 42 6.42 -8.22 -12.67
N LEU A 43 6.27 -9.15 -11.73
CA LEU A 43 6.68 -8.94 -10.34
C LEU A 43 8.19 -8.78 -10.21
N LEU A 44 8.97 -9.60 -10.92
CA LEU A 44 10.42 -9.44 -11.00
C LEU A 44 10.80 -8.07 -11.54
N ASN A 45 10.23 -7.66 -12.66
CA ASN A 45 10.54 -6.36 -13.27
C ASN A 45 10.13 -5.20 -12.36
N ALA A 46 9.02 -5.29 -11.63
CA ALA A 46 8.63 -4.28 -10.63
C ALA A 46 9.69 -4.15 -9.52
N ILE A 47 10.13 -5.28 -8.94
CA ILE A 47 11.18 -5.32 -7.91
C ILE A 47 12.48 -4.70 -8.42
N LEU A 48 12.91 -5.08 -9.63
CA LEU A 48 14.14 -4.58 -10.23
C LEU A 48 14.03 -3.07 -10.54
N ALA A 49 12.87 -2.60 -11.01
CA ALA A 49 12.62 -1.19 -11.30
C ALA A 49 12.74 -0.34 -10.04
N VAL A 50 12.00 -0.66 -8.97
CA VAL A 50 12.01 0.14 -7.73
C VAL A 50 13.37 0.11 -7.06
N SER A 51 14.06 -1.04 -7.08
CA SER A 51 15.39 -1.18 -6.49
C SER A 51 16.43 -0.35 -7.24
N ALA A 52 16.41 -0.42 -8.57
CA ALA A 52 17.28 0.39 -9.42
C ALA A 52 17.01 1.89 -9.23
N LYS A 53 15.73 2.28 -9.12
CA LYS A 53 15.33 3.67 -8.89
C LYS A 53 15.85 4.17 -7.54
N HIS A 54 15.58 3.45 -6.46
CA HIS A 54 16.05 3.84 -5.12
C HIS A 54 17.58 3.92 -5.05
N LEU A 55 18.29 2.95 -5.63
CA LEU A 55 19.76 2.98 -5.72
C LEU A 55 20.26 4.18 -6.53
N SER A 56 19.57 4.59 -7.60
CA SER A 56 19.97 5.76 -8.40
C SER A 56 19.80 7.08 -7.64
N LEU A 57 18.91 7.13 -6.64
CA LEU A 57 18.67 8.29 -5.79
C LEU A 57 19.61 8.34 -4.57
N THR A 58 20.03 7.19 -4.08
CA THR A 58 20.83 7.06 -2.84
C THR A 58 22.31 6.78 -3.09
N SER A 59 22.69 6.43 -4.32
CA SER A 59 24.04 5.97 -4.68
C SER A 59 24.34 6.20 -6.17
N LYS A 60 25.57 5.90 -6.60
CA LYS A 60 25.97 5.97 -8.02
C LYS A 60 25.45 4.75 -8.79
N TYR A 61 24.16 4.76 -9.14
CA TYR A 61 23.55 3.73 -10.00
C TYR A 61 22.93 4.35 -11.26
N CYS A 62 22.91 3.61 -12.37
CA CYS A 62 22.42 4.11 -13.65
C CYS A 62 20.89 4.39 -13.60
N PRO A 63 20.44 5.64 -13.81
CA PRO A 63 19.02 5.97 -13.75
C PRO A 63 18.18 5.26 -14.82
N LEU A 64 18.75 5.10 -16.03
CA LEU A 64 18.07 4.49 -17.19
C LEU A 64 17.76 3.00 -17.02
N ALA A 65 18.47 2.32 -16.11
CA ALA A 65 18.21 0.91 -15.82
C ALA A 65 16.81 0.72 -15.21
N SER A 66 16.37 1.67 -14.38
CA SER A 66 15.10 1.61 -13.67
C SER A 66 13.90 1.69 -14.63
N ASP A 67 13.94 2.61 -15.60
CA ASP A 67 12.92 2.79 -16.64
C ASP A 67 12.78 1.56 -17.54
N LYS A 68 13.89 0.86 -17.82
CA LYS A 68 13.87 -0.37 -18.64
C LYS A 68 13.02 -1.45 -17.97
N TYR A 69 13.21 -1.67 -16.67
CA TYR A 69 12.44 -2.67 -15.92
C TYR A 69 10.98 -2.24 -15.74
N GLN A 70 10.74 -0.95 -15.45
CA GLN A 70 9.37 -0.41 -15.35
C GLN A 70 8.59 -0.65 -16.65
N ARG A 71 9.20 -0.35 -17.81
CA ARG A 71 8.57 -0.56 -19.12
C ARG A 71 8.20 -2.02 -19.36
N LYS A 72 9.10 -2.96 -19.03
CA LYS A 72 8.82 -4.41 -19.13
C LYS A 72 7.65 -4.84 -18.24
N CYS A 73 7.61 -4.34 -17.00
CA CYS A 73 6.49 -4.62 -16.10
C CYS A 73 5.16 -4.11 -16.68
N LEU A 74 5.14 -2.85 -17.15
CA LEU A 74 3.93 -2.23 -17.69
C LEU A 74 3.44 -2.87 -18.98
N GLN A 75 4.35 -3.39 -19.83
CA GLN A 75 3.98 -4.11 -21.06
C GLN A 75 3.12 -5.34 -20.80
N ILE A 76 3.26 -5.97 -19.62
CA ILE A 76 2.46 -7.13 -19.24
C ILE A 76 1.28 -6.71 -18.35
N LEU A 77 1.50 -5.78 -17.43
CA LEU A 77 0.49 -5.35 -16.46
C LEU A 77 -0.67 -4.61 -17.13
N ILE A 78 -0.41 -3.75 -18.13
CA ILE A 78 -1.46 -2.97 -18.81
C ILE A 78 -2.46 -3.87 -19.56
N PRO A 79 -2.03 -4.85 -20.40
CA PRO A 79 -2.97 -5.78 -21.03
C PRO A 79 -3.78 -6.61 -20.04
N ALA A 80 -3.17 -7.04 -18.93
CA ALA A 80 -3.83 -7.81 -17.88
C ALA A 80 -5.00 -7.05 -17.22
N LEU A 81 -5.07 -5.73 -17.35
CA LEU A 81 -6.19 -4.91 -16.85
C LEU A 81 -7.49 -5.10 -17.62
N ASN A 82 -7.42 -5.61 -18.85
CA ASN A 82 -8.60 -5.86 -19.68
C ASN A 82 -9.18 -7.27 -19.43
N ASP A 83 -8.48 -8.11 -18.67
CA ASP A 83 -8.90 -9.46 -18.32
C ASP A 83 -9.35 -9.52 -16.85
N GLN A 84 -10.62 -9.87 -16.61
CA GLN A 84 -11.18 -9.91 -15.26
C GLN A 84 -10.56 -11.00 -14.40
N ASP A 85 -10.14 -12.12 -14.99
CA ASP A 85 -9.53 -13.22 -14.24
C ASP A 85 -8.12 -12.83 -13.77
N SER A 86 -7.38 -12.15 -14.64
CA SER A 86 -6.08 -11.56 -14.29
C SER A 86 -6.18 -10.54 -13.16
N LEU A 87 -7.25 -9.73 -13.09
CA LEU A 87 -7.43 -8.75 -12.00
C LEU A 87 -7.51 -9.39 -10.61
N LEU A 88 -7.83 -10.68 -10.51
CA LEU A 88 -7.84 -11.39 -9.23
C LEU A 88 -6.45 -11.87 -8.80
N ASP A 89 -5.45 -11.83 -9.66
CA ASP A 89 -4.11 -12.33 -9.34
C ASP A 89 -3.42 -11.46 -8.25
N PRO A 90 -3.13 -12.02 -7.06
CA PRO A 90 -2.41 -11.31 -6.00
C PRO A 90 -1.03 -10.78 -6.43
N THR A 91 -0.39 -11.38 -7.44
CA THR A 91 0.91 -10.90 -7.95
C THR A 91 0.79 -9.57 -8.69
N LEU A 92 -0.34 -9.30 -9.37
CA LEU A 92 -0.60 -8.01 -10.00
C LEU A 92 -0.80 -6.91 -8.96
N PHE A 93 -1.47 -7.20 -7.85
CA PHE A 93 -1.60 -6.28 -6.72
C PHE A 93 -0.23 -5.90 -6.15
N ALA A 94 0.63 -6.89 -5.91
CA ALA A 94 1.97 -6.67 -5.39
C ALA A 94 2.83 -5.86 -6.38
N ALA A 95 2.82 -6.22 -7.66
CA ALA A 95 3.54 -5.49 -8.72
C ALA A 95 3.04 -4.03 -8.82
N THR A 96 1.72 -3.82 -8.74
CA THR A 96 1.10 -2.49 -8.75
C THR A 96 1.54 -1.66 -7.54
N ALA A 97 1.51 -2.22 -6.33
CA ALA A 97 1.97 -1.55 -5.12
C ALA A 97 3.45 -1.14 -5.20
N ILE A 98 4.30 -1.98 -5.81
CA ILE A 98 5.72 -1.70 -6.04
C ILE A 98 5.90 -0.57 -7.06
N LEU A 99 5.19 -0.61 -8.20
CA LEU A 99 5.28 0.44 -9.22
C LEU A 99 4.78 1.80 -8.71
N ARG A 100 3.80 1.82 -7.82
CA ARG A 100 3.38 3.07 -7.16
C ARG A 100 4.53 3.72 -6.39
N LEU A 101 5.32 2.93 -5.66
CA LEU A 101 6.49 3.45 -4.96
C LEU A 101 7.55 3.97 -5.96
N PHE A 102 7.75 3.27 -7.08
CA PHE A 102 8.63 3.73 -8.14
C PHE A 102 8.21 5.11 -8.67
N ASP A 103 6.90 5.31 -8.91
CA ASP A 103 6.38 6.59 -9.41
C ASP A 103 6.56 7.70 -8.38
N GLU A 104 6.30 7.43 -7.10
CA GLU A 104 6.54 8.37 -5.98
C GLU A 104 8.01 8.81 -5.86
N MET A 105 8.95 7.91 -6.15
CA MET A 105 10.38 8.23 -6.20
C MET A 105 10.78 9.03 -7.45
N THR A 106 9.95 9.02 -8.49
CA THR A 106 10.24 9.69 -9.76
C THR A 106 9.79 11.14 -9.75
N ASP A 107 8.60 11.42 -9.20
CA ASP A 107 8.05 12.78 -9.10
C ASP A 107 7.65 13.11 -7.66
N PRO A 108 8.57 13.65 -6.83
CA PRO A 108 8.35 13.73 -5.40
C PRO A 108 7.15 14.59 -4.98
N VAL A 109 6.98 15.81 -5.51
CA VAL A 109 5.98 16.78 -4.99
C VAL A 109 5.72 17.99 -5.94
N GLY A 110 5.40 17.81 -7.23
CA GLY A 110 5.38 19.00 -8.11
C GLY A 110 4.32 19.08 -9.18
N ASP A 111 4.26 18.10 -10.08
CA ASP A 111 3.44 18.24 -11.28
C ASP A 111 2.41 17.12 -11.35
N ARG A 112 1.25 17.40 -10.77
CA ARG A 112 -0.05 16.72 -11.01
C ARG A 112 0.03 15.19 -11.03
N ARG A 113 -0.12 14.56 -9.85
CA ARG A 113 -0.48 13.13 -9.68
C ARG A 113 0.07 12.25 -10.81
N SER A 114 1.33 11.81 -10.73
CA SER A 114 1.94 10.99 -11.78
C SER A 114 0.94 9.98 -12.30
N ARG A 115 0.66 10.01 -13.61
CA ARG A 115 -0.42 9.21 -14.24
C ARG A 115 -0.37 7.74 -13.80
N GLY A 116 0.82 7.22 -13.51
CA GLY A 116 1.05 5.88 -12.97
C GLY A 116 0.48 5.63 -11.58
N HIS A 117 0.49 6.61 -10.67
CA HIS A 117 -0.14 6.50 -9.35
C HIS A 117 -1.67 6.39 -9.46
N ILE A 118 -2.31 7.27 -10.26
CA ILE A 118 -3.76 7.22 -10.49
C ILE A 118 -4.14 5.87 -11.12
N LEU A 119 -3.37 5.43 -12.12
CA LEU A 119 -3.57 4.14 -12.75
C LEU A 119 -3.44 3.00 -11.72
N GLY A 120 -2.40 3.02 -10.89
CA GLY A 120 -2.18 2.04 -9.83
C GLY A 120 -3.32 1.96 -8.83
N THR A 121 -3.84 3.09 -8.37
CA THR A 121 -4.99 3.09 -7.45
C THR A 121 -6.27 2.60 -8.13
N HIS A 122 -6.51 2.97 -9.38
CA HIS A 122 -7.66 2.48 -10.14
C HIS A 122 -7.64 0.96 -10.34
N ILE A 123 -6.47 0.37 -10.58
CA ILE A 123 -6.29 -1.09 -10.67
C ILE A 123 -6.70 -1.75 -9.35
N LEU A 124 -6.20 -1.23 -8.24
CA LEU A 124 -6.49 -1.78 -6.91
C LEU A 124 -7.98 -1.68 -6.56
N LEU A 125 -8.66 -0.59 -6.91
CA LEU A 125 -10.09 -0.41 -6.63
C LEU A 125 -10.96 -1.34 -7.49
N ARG A 126 -10.73 -1.37 -8.80
CA ARG A 126 -11.52 -2.18 -9.74
C ARG A 126 -11.47 -3.67 -9.41
N ALA A 127 -10.29 -4.15 -9.02
CA ALA A 127 -10.11 -5.55 -8.66
C ALA A 127 -10.82 -5.96 -7.36
N GLN A 128 -11.30 -5.00 -6.55
CA GLN A 128 -12.07 -5.28 -5.32
C GLN A 128 -13.59 -5.29 -5.52
N GLU A 129 -14.08 -4.84 -6.69
CA GLU A 129 -15.50 -4.96 -7.05
C GLU A 129 -15.90 -6.43 -7.31
N THR A 130 -14.91 -7.32 -7.40
CA THR A 130 -15.12 -8.75 -7.58
C THR A 130 -15.28 -9.44 -6.21
N PRO A 131 -16.37 -10.18 -5.97
CA PRO A 131 -16.62 -10.86 -4.70
C PRO A 131 -15.72 -12.10 -4.57
N SER A 132 -14.47 -11.88 -4.19
CA SER A 132 -13.48 -12.93 -3.95
C SER A 132 -12.87 -12.73 -2.55
N PRO A 133 -12.66 -13.81 -1.76
CA PRO A 133 -11.96 -13.69 -0.50
C PRO A 133 -10.57 -13.09 -0.71
N THR A 134 -10.26 -12.02 0.03
CA THR A 134 -8.96 -11.34 -0.05
C THR A 134 -7.87 -12.27 0.47
N SER A 135 -6.93 -12.66 -0.40
CA SER A 135 -5.75 -13.41 0.00
C SER A 135 -4.84 -12.55 0.89
N SER A 136 -3.99 -13.19 1.71
CA SER A 136 -3.07 -12.46 2.60
C SER A 136 -2.12 -11.52 1.84
N LEU A 137 -1.61 -11.95 0.67
CA LEU A 137 -0.78 -11.12 -0.21
C LEU A 137 -1.54 -9.92 -0.77
N ARG A 138 -2.83 -10.11 -1.12
CA ARG A 138 -3.69 -9.02 -1.59
C ARG A 138 -3.91 -8.00 -0.47
N ALA A 139 -4.19 -8.48 0.76
CA ALA A 139 -4.33 -7.61 1.94
C ALA A 139 -3.03 -6.85 2.25
N ALA A 140 -1.87 -7.50 2.17
CA ALA A 140 -0.57 -6.85 2.36
C ALA A 140 -0.32 -5.76 1.29
N SER A 141 -0.65 -6.05 0.03
CA SER A 141 -0.51 -5.08 -1.07
C SER A 141 -1.45 -3.87 -0.90
N LEU A 142 -2.69 -4.10 -0.46
CA LEU A 142 -3.64 -3.04 -0.12
C LEU A 142 -3.16 -2.20 1.06
N LEU A 143 -2.55 -2.82 2.06
CA LEU A 143 -2.01 -2.11 3.23
C LEU A 143 -0.86 -1.18 2.83
N VAL A 144 0.04 -1.62 1.95
CA VAL A 144 1.09 -0.76 1.37
C VAL A 144 0.46 0.42 0.62
N ALA A 145 -0.49 0.14 -0.25
CA ALA A 145 -1.18 1.14 -1.04
C ALA A 145 -1.94 2.17 -0.17
N LEU A 146 -2.59 1.73 0.90
CA LEU A 146 -3.27 2.61 1.85
C LEU A 146 -2.28 3.56 2.55
N ARG A 147 -1.11 3.07 2.95
CA ARG A 147 -0.05 3.93 3.53
C ARG A 147 0.47 4.96 2.53
N GLN A 148 0.65 4.56 1.27
CA GLN A 148 1.01 5.46 0.18
C GLN A 148 -0.05 6.57 -0.01
N GLU A 149 -1.34 6.20 -0.03
CA GLU A 149 -2.44 7.18 -0.12
C GLU A 149 -2.48 8.13 1.08
N ILE A 150 -2.26 7.65 2.32
CA ILE A 150 -2.20 8.50 3.51
C ILE A 150 -1.10 9.56 3.35
N PHE A 151 0.10 9.13 2.93
CA PHE A 151 1.21 10.06 2.69
C PHE A 151 0.82 11.09 1.62
N ILE A 152 0.34 10.63 0.46
CA ILE A 152 0.00 11.52 -0.66
C ILE A 152 -1.15 12.48 -0.30
N SER A 153 -2.17 11.99 0.38
CA SER A 153 -3.30 12.79 0.88
C SER A 153 -2.81 13.92 1.79
N PHE A 154 -1.89 13.61 2.71
CA PHE A 154 -1.32 14.61 3.60
C PHE A 154 -0.56 15.72 2.84
N PHE A 155 0.27 15.37 1.85
CA PHE A 155 1.04 16.35 1.08
C PHE A 155 0.20 17.14 0.06
N THR A 156 -0.78 16.49 -0.57
CA THR A 156 -1.56 17.07 -1.68
C THR A 156 -2.92 17.63 -1.24
N ARG A 157 -3.30 17.43 0.03
CA ARG A 157 -4.58 17.83 0.62
C ARG A 157 -5.79 17.30 -0.14
N THR A 158 -5.71 16.06 -0.63
CA THR A 158 -6.81 15.35 -1.30
C THR A 158 -7.34 14.23 -0.43
N ALA A 159 -8.61 13.85 -0.59
CA ALA A 159 -9.17 12.69 0.12
C ALA A 159 -8.42 11.39 -0.20
N VAL A 160 -8.34 10.48 0.77
CA VAL A 160 -7.80 9.13 0.58
C VAL A 160 -8.83 8.31 -0.18
N GLN A 161 -8.37 7.52 -1.16
CA GLN A 161 -9.23 6.55 -1.83
C GLN A 161 -9.71 5.47 -0.83
N PRO A 162 -10.89 4.85 -1.02
CA PRO A 162 -11.52 3.97 -0.03
C PRO A 162 -10.85 2.58 0.05
N LEU A 163 -9.52 2.52 -0.02
CA LEU A 163 -8.74 1.27 0.06
C LEU A 163 -8.91 0.57 1.42
N ALA A 164 -9.17 1.33 2.49
CA ALA A 164 -9.40 0.79 3.82
C ALA A 164 -10.65 -0.09 3.93
N ASP A 165 -11.63 0.12 3.04
CA ASP A 165 -12.90 -0.61 3.00
C ASP A 165 -12.72 -2.07 2.56
N TYR A 166 -11.63 -2.35 1.85
CA TYR A 166 -11.33 -3.65 1.25
C TYR A 166 -10.32 -4.46 2.07
N LEU A 167 -9.80 -3.92 3.18
CA LEU A 167 -8.96 -4.67 4.09
C LEU A 167 -9.81 -5.66 4.90
N PRO A 168 -9.33 -6.89 5.15
CA PRO A 168 -10.07 -7.92 5.88
C PRO A 168 -10.08 -7.66 7.40
N ILE A 169 -10.51 -6.47 7.82
CA ILE A 169 -10.58 -6.05 9.22
C ILE A 169 -11.91 -5.38 9.55
N SER A 170 -12.46 -5.70 10.71
CA SER A 170 -13.65 -5.00 11.23
C SER A 170 -13.30 -3.56 11.58
N ARG A 171 -14.03 -2.61 10.98
CA ARG A 171 -13.88 -1.16 11.19
C ARG A 171 -14.90 -0.58 12.18
N SER A 172 -15.87 -1.36 12.63
CA SER A 172 -16.96 -0.87 13.48
C SER A 172 -16.49 -0.66 14.92
N SER A 173 -17.00 0.41 15.54
CA SER A 173 -16.79 0.71 16.96
C SER A 173 -17.48 -0.28 17.89
N SER A 174 -18.43 -1.07 17.36
CA SER A 174 -19.31 -1.97 18.08
C SER A 174 -18.83 -3.43 18.10
N SER A 175 -17.94 -3.81 17.17
CA SER A 175 -17.19 -5.05 17.34
C SER A 175 -16.22 -4.78 18.48
N SER A 176 -16.55 -5.28 19.68
CA SER A 176 -15.55 -5.47 20.72
C SER A 176 -14.37 -6.14 20.05
N ALA A 177 -13.27 -5.42 19.89
CA ALA A 177 -12.02 -6.01 19.43
C ALA A 177 -11.84 -7.27 20.26
N SER A 178 -11.73 -8.42 19.60
CA SER A 178 -11.59 -9.65 20.35
C SER A 178 -10.28 -9.53 21.14
N PRO A 179 -10.23 -10.00 22.40
CA PRO A 179 -8.97 -10.03 23.16
C PRO A 179 -7.83 -10.74 22.39
N ASP A 180 -8.18 -11.54 21.39
CA ASP A 180 -7.30 -12.32 20.52
C ASP A 180 -6.94 -11.61 19.20
N ASP A 181 -7.38 -10.36 18.99
CA ASP A 181 -7.00 -9.60 17.82
C ASP A 181 -5.49 -9.33 17.86
N SER A 182 -4.75 -9.97 16.96
CA SER A 182 -3.30 -9.82 16.84
C SER A 182 -2.85 -8.35 16.76
N ASP A 183 -1.62 -8.06 17.20
CA ASP A 183 -1.00 -6.73 17.06
C ASP A 183 -1.08 -6.19 15.62
N TYR A 184 -1.03 -7.09 14.63
CA TYR A 184 -1.27 -6.77 13.23
C TYR A 184 -2.64 -6.12 13.00
N ALA A 185 -3.73 -6.72 13.50
CA ALA A 185 -5.08 -6.16 13.34
C ALA A 185 -5.19 -4.78 14.00
N TRP A 186 -4.58 -4.57 15.16
CA TRP A 186 -4.52 -3.28 15.84
C TRP A 186 -3.76 -2.21 15.05
N ALA A 187 -2.62 -2.58 14.45
CA ALA A 187 -1.86 -1.68 13.59
C ALA A 187 -2.65 -1.30 12.32
N VAL A 188 -3.29 -2.26 11.66
CA VAL A 188 -4.11 -2.00 10.47
C VAL A 188 -5.30 -1.10 10.81
N ARG A 189 -5.95 -1.27 11.97
CA ARG A 189 -7.00 -0.36 12.44
C ARG A 189 -6.50 1.07 12.65
N ALA A 190 -5.31 1.24 13.21
CA ALA A 190 -4.71 2.56 13.39
C ALA A 190 -4.45 3.26 12.05
N ILE A 191 -3.93 2.51 11.07
CA ILE A 191 -3.70 3.00 9.71
C ILE A 191 -5.02 3.38 9.04
N ALA A 192 -6.07 2.55 9.17
CA ALA A 192 -7.39 2.87 8.63
C ALA A 192 -8.00 4.13 9.28
N LEU A 193 -7.86 4.32 10.60
CA LEU A 193 -8.31 5.53 11.28
C LEU A 193 -7.60 6.80 10.78
N ALA A 194 -6.29 6.70 10.48
CA ALA A 194 -5.55 7.81 9.90
C ALA A 194 -6.06 8.17 8.49
N ALA A 195 -6.37 7.16 7.67
CA ALA A 195 -6.99 7.38 6.36
C ALA A 195 -8.37 8.03 6.47
N ASP A 196 -9.21 7.56 7.38
CA ASP A 196 -10.55 8.12 7.62
C ASP A 196 -10.48 9.58 8.08
N ALA A 197 -9.52 9.91 8.94
CA ALA A 197 -9.29 11.29 9.38
C ALA A 197 -8.88 12.20 8.22
N LEU A 198 -8.00 11.76 7.34
CA LEU A 198 -7.60 12.51 6.15
C LEU A 198 -8.75 12.66 5.15
N THR A 199 -9.54 11.61 4.94
CA THR A 199 -10.76 11.66 4.12
C THR A 199 -11.79 12.62 4.69
N PHE A 200 -11.96 12.68 6.01
CA PHE A 200 -12.82 13.69 6.65
C PHE A 200 -12.29 15.12 6.44
N CYS A 201 -10.97 15.31 6.53
CA CYS A 201 -10.33 16.63 6.38
C CYS A 201 -10.34 17.17 4.95
N HIS A 202 -10.14 16.29 3.96
CA HIS A 202 -9.90 16.63 2.54
C HIS A 202 -10.98 16.10 1.58
N GLY A 203 -12.01 15.44 2.11
CA GLY A 203 -13.17 14.94 1.38
C GLY A 203 -14.08 16.03 0.84
N GLN A 204 -14.91 15.64 -0.13
CA GLN A 204 -15.98 16.48 -0.67
C GLN A 204 -17.23 16.45 0.21
N ALA A 205 -17.38 15.42 1.04
CA ALA A 205 -18.39 15.39 2.09
C ALA A 205 -18.07 16.51 3.08
N GLY A 206 -19.02 17.42 3.30
CA GLY A 206 -18.84 18.53 4.24
C GLY A 206 -18.41 18.06 5.63
N LYS A 207 -17.66 18.90 6.34
CA LYS A 207 -17.16 18.62 7.69
C LYS A 207 -18.30 18.76 8.69
N SER A 208 -19.03 17.69 8.94
CA SER A 208 -20.12 17.65 9.92
C SER A 208 -19.61 17.40 11.34
N VAL A 209 -20.34 17.91 12.33
CA VAL A 209 -20.04 17.68 13.74
C VAL A 209 -20.20 16.19 14.07
N GLU A 210 -21.23 15.56 13.50
CA GLU A 210 -21.54 14.14 13.68
C GLU A 210 -20.42 13.25 13.13
N GLY A 211 -19.88 13.59 11.94
CA GLY A 211 -18.76 12.87 11.35
C GLY A 211 -17.50 12.96 12.19
N TRP A 212 -17.21 14.16 12.72
CA TRP A 212 -16.09 14.35 13.66
C TRP A 212 -16.27 13.55 14.95
N GLN A 213 -17.46 13.58 15.55
CA GLN A 213 -17.78 12.82 16.77
C GLN A 213 -17.65 11.32 16.54
N ALA A 214 -18.12 10.79 15.41
CA ALA A 214 -17.99 9.38 15.06
C ALA A 214 -16.52 8.96 14.90
N LEU A 215 -15.71 9.77 14.21
CA LEU A 215 -14.26 9.54 14.09
C LEU A 215 -13.57 9.56 15.46
N ARG A 216 -13.92 10.53 16.31
CA ARG A 216 -13.34 10.65 17.65
C ARG A 216 -13.70 9.45 18.53
N ALA A 217 -14.96 9.01 18.50
CA ALA A 217 -15.40 7.84 19.24
C ALA A 217 -14.63 6.57 18.84
N ARG A 218 -14.35 6.39 17.54
CA ARG A 218 -13.53 5.27 17.03
C ARG A 218 -12.08 5.36 17.49
N LEU A 219 -11.48 6.55 17.47
CA LEU A 219 -10.13 6.78 17.98
C LEU A 219 -10.03 6.46 19.48
N ASP A 220 -10.97 6.98 20.29
CA ASP A 220 -10.97 6.75 21.73
C ASP A 220 -11.19 5.25 22.04
N ALA A 221 -12.03 4.55 21.26
CA ALA A 221 -12.20 3.10 21.37
C ALA A 221 -10.91 2.35 21.05
N TRP A 222 -10.20 2.74 19.98
CA TRP A 222 -8.90 2.15 19.66
C TRP A 222 -7.87 2.38 20.78
N GLN A 223 -7.82 3.60 21.32
CA GLN A 223 -6.89 3.95 22.40
C GLN A 223 -7.13 3.16 23.69
N ARG A 224 -8.40 2.89 24.03
CA ARG A 224 -8.75 2.08 25.22
C ARG A 224 -8.48 0.60 25.05
N GLY A 225 -8.62 0.09 23.83
CA GLY A 225 -8.50 -1.36 23.55
C GLY A 225 -7.13 -1.83 23.09
N LYS A 226 -6.22 -0.94 22.70
CA LYS A 226 -4.91 -1.32 22.16
C LYS A 226 -4.13 -2.24 23.12
N PRO A 227 -3.40 -3.25 22.62
CA PRO A 227 -2.68 -4.18 23.47
C PRO A 227 -1.44 -3.52 24.12
N PRO A 228 -0.90 -4.11 25.20
CA PRO A 228 0.27 -3.57 25.91
C PRO A 228 1.52 -3.37 25.03
N SER A 229 1.66 -4.13 23.94
CA SER A 229 2.75 -3.98 22.96
C SER A 229 2.78 -2.62 22.26
N PHE A 230 1.70 -1.83 22.33
CA PHE A 230 1.61 -0.46 21.82
C PHE A 230 1.87 0.61 22.90
N ALA A 231 2.46 0.22 24.03
CA ALA A 231 3.01 1.11 25.05
C ALA A 231 4.55 1.04 25.00
N PRO A 232 5.22 2.11 24.52
CA PRO A 232 6.69 2.17 24.42
C PRO A 232 7.38 2.34 25.78
#